data_AF-A0A1I1HRJ2-F1
#
_entry.id   AF-A0A1I1HRJ2-F1
#
_cell.length_a   1.000
_cell.length_b   1.000
_cell.length_c   1.000
_cell.angle_alpha   90.00
_cell.angle_beta   90.00
_cell.angle_gamma   90.00
#
_symmetry.space_group_name_H-M   'P 1'
#
loop_
_entity.id
_entity.type
_entity.pdbx_description
1 polymer ?
#
loop_
_entity_poly.entity_id
_entity_poly.type
_entity_poly.pdbx_seq_one_letter_code
_entity_poly.pdbx_strand_id
1 'polypeptide(L)' 'MDKKVRVKLHLDRDLLKALKEEAKANQCSLNNYIEKALAKDIGNIPNEATKAAIEEAKSGNLERIDNIDDWLEKL' A
#
# COMPACT_ATOMS: atom_id res chain seq x y z
N MET A 1 -8.52 -17.56 -6.00
CA MET A 1 -9.72 -17.13 -5.24
C MET A 1 -9.26 -16.71 -3.86
N ASP A 2 -9.03 -15.41 -3.67
CA ASP A 2 -8.63 -14.88 -2.36
C ASP A 2 -9.77 -15.05 -1.36
N LYS A 3 -9.58 -15.95 -0.40
CA LYS A 3 -10.58 -16.20 0.65
C LYS A 3 -10.59 -15.01 1.60
N LYS A 4 -11.64 -14.20 1.56
CA LYS A 4 -11.88 -13.15 2.57
C LYS A 4 -12.17 -13.77 3.93
N VAL A 5 -11.41 -13.37 4.95
CA VAL A 5 -11.61 -13.81 6.35
C VAL A 5 -12.27 -12.68 7.14
N ARG A 6 -13.19 -13.03 8.05
CA ARG A 6 -13.86 -12.05 8.92
C ARG A 6 -13.04 -11.80 10.18
N VAL A 7 -12.61 -10.56 10.39
CA VAL A 7 -11.93 -10.12 11.61
C VAL A 7 -12.90 -9.30 12.47
N LYS A 8 -12.86 -9.48 13.80
CA LYS A 8 -13.58 -8.65 14.76
C LYS A 8 -12.59 -7.69 15.43
N LEU A 9 -12.91 -6.40 15.43
CA LEU A 9 -12.09 -5.34 16.01
C LEU A 9 -12.92 -4.57 17.04
N HIS A 10 -12.28 -4.16 18.14
CA HIS A 10 -12.84 -3.19 19.06
C HIS A 10 -12.26 -1.83 18.71
N LEU A 11 -13.11 -0.89 18.31
CA LEU A 11 -12.72 0.46 17.93
C LEU A 11 -13.32 1.45 18.93
N ASP A 12 -12.62 2.55 19.14
CA ASP A 12 -13.21 3.69 19.82
C ASP A 12 -14.48 4.16 19.09
N ARG A 13 -15.45 4.69 19.86
CA ARG A 13 -16.75 5.08 19.32
C ARG A 13 -16.62 6.20 18.30
N ASP A 14 -15.77 7.18 18.55
CA ASP A 14 -15.61 8.35 17.69
C ASP A 14 -14.85 7.96 16.42
N LEU A 15 -13.87 7.08 16.54
CA LEU A 15 -13.19 6.49 15.38
C LEU A 15 -14.17 5.73 14.47
N LEU A 16 -15.05 4.89 15.05
CA LEU A 16 -16.06 4.17 14.27
C LEU A 16 -17.02 5.13 13.55
N LYS A 17 -17.36 6.26 14.18
CA LYS A 17 -18.21 7.28 13.57
C LYS A 17 -17.51 7.93 12.37
N ALA A 18 -16.26 8.37 12.53
CA ALA A 18 -15.47 8.96 11.46
C ALA A 18 -15.32 7.99 10.27
N LEU A 19 -14.99 6.72 10.51
CA LEU A 19 -14.88 5.70 9.46
C LEU A 19 -16.19 5.50 8.68
N LYS A 20 -17.35 5.61 9.34
CA LYS A 20 -18.65 5.51 8.67
C LYS A 20 -18.96 6.72 7.79
N GLU A 21 -18.61 7.91 8.25
CA GLU A 21 -18.78 9.16 7.48
C GLU A 21 -17.91 9.12 6.23
N GLU A 22 -16.65 8.71 6.37
CA GLU A 22 -15.72 8.52 5.25
C GLU A 22 -16.18 7.44 4.27
N ALA A 23 -16.64 6.29 4.76
CA ALA A 23 -17.18 5.23 3.91
C ALA A 23 -18.38 5.72 3.08
N LYS A 24 -19.26 6.54 3.70
CA LYS A 24 -20.40 7.16 3.03
C LYS A 24 -19.97 8.19 1.98
N ALA A 25 -18.98 9.04 2.29
CA ALA A 25 -18.42 10.00 1.35
C ALA A 25 -17.82 9.30 0.11
N ASN A 26 -17.18 8.15 0.31
CA ASN A 26 -16.60 7.32 -0.75
C ASN A 26 -17.60 6.33 -1.38
N GLN A 27 -18.91 6.45 -1.07
CA GLN A 27 -19.99 5.62 -1.62
C GLN A 27 -19.71 4.10 -1.52
N CYS A 28 -19.10 3.66 -0.42
CA CYS A 28 -18.72 2.27 -0.23
C CYS A 28 -19.13 1.73 1.15
N SER A 29 -19.09 0.41 1.32
CA SER A 29 -19.35 -0.19 2.62
C SER A 29 -18.20 0.09 3.59
N LEU A 30 -18.50 0.15 4.88
CA LEU A 30 -17.48 0.34 5.94
C LEU A 30 -16.34 -0.69 5.82
N ASN A 31 -16.68 -1.95 5.55
CA ASN A 31 -15.66 -3.00 5.39
C ASN A 31 -14.77 -2.74 4.17
N ASN A 32 -15.33 -2.32 3.04
CA ASN A 32 -14.55 -2.01 1.84
C ASN A 32 -13.66 -0.78 2.06
N TYR A 33 -14.19 0.23 2.74
CA TYR A 33 -13.40 1.41 3.13
C TYR A 33 -12.22 1.02 4.02
N ILE A 34 -12.47 0.24 5.07
CA ILE A 34 -11.42 -0.23 6.00
C ILE A 34 -10.40 -1.09 5.26
N GLU A 35 -10.83 -2.03 4.40
CA GLU A 35 -9.93 -2.87 3.60
C GLU A 35 -9.01 -2.02 2.71
N LYS A 36 -9.54 -1.01 2.02
CA LYS A 36 -8.75 -0.08 1.20
C LYS A 36 -7.83 0.81 2.03
N ALA A 37 -8.30 1.32 3.17
CA ALA A 37 -7.51 2.15 4.06
C ALA A 37 -6.32 1.37 4.63
N LEU A 38 -6.56 0.14 5.11
CA LEU A 38 -5.52 -0.77 5.58
C LEU A 38 -4.59 -1.20 4.44
N ALA A 39 -5.10 -1.49 3.24
CA ALA A 39 -4.26 -1.82 2.10
C ALA A 39 -3.39 -0.64 1.66
N LYS A 40 -3.89 0.60 1.75
CA LYS A 40 -3.11 1.81 1.47
C LYS A 40 -2.02 2.03 2.52
N ASP A 41 -2.29 1.75 3.78
CA ASP A 41 -1.32 1.97 4.86
C ASP A 41 -0.30 0.83 4.95
N ILE A 42 -0.77 -0.42 5.02
CA ILE A 42 0.05 -1.64 5.13
C ILE A 42 0.70 -2.01 3.80
N GLY A 43 -0.01 -1.89 2.68
CA GLY A 43 0.52 -2.22 1.35
C GLY A 43 1.61 -1.26 0.87
N ASN A 44 1.74 -0.09 1.53
CA ASN A 44 2.84 0.84 1.32
C ASN A 44 3.97 0.69 2.36
N ILE A 45 3.91 -0.30 3.27
CA ILE A 45 5.06 -0.65 4.11
C ILE A 45 6.01 -1.46 3.23
N PRO A 46 7.21 -0.93 2.89
CA PRO A 46 8.15 -1.68 2.07
C PRO A 46 8.55 -2.96 2.84
N ASN A 47 8.47 -4.10 2.17
CA ASN A 47 9.00 -5.35 2.75
C ASN A 47 10.54 -5.27 2.84
N GLU A 48 11.18 -6.21 3.53
CA GLU A 48 12.65 -6.16 3.73
C GLU A 48 13.43 -6.10 2.41
N ALA A 49 12.96 -6.76 1.35
CA ALA A 49 13.60 -6.69 0.03
C ALA A 49 13.46 -5.29 -0.59
N THR A 50 12.28 -4.66 -0.49
CA THR A 50 12.07 -3.30 -0.96
C THR A 50 12.87 -2.28 -0.14
N LYS A 51 12.95 -2.45 1.18
CA LYS A 51 13.81 -1.63 2.05
C LYS A 51 15.27 -1.75 1.64
N ALA A 52 15.76 -2.98 1.42
CA ALA A 52 17.13 -3.23 0.97
C ALA A 52 17.43 -2.56 -0.38
N ALA A 53 16.54 -2.70 -1.37
CA ALA A 53 16.69 -2.06 -2.67
C ALA A 53 16.68 -0.51 -2.58
N ILE A 54 15.86 0.06 -1.70
CA ILE A 54 15.86 1.51 -1.44
C ILE A 54 17.20 1.96 -0.83
N GLU A 55 17.74 1.22 0.13
CA GLU A 55 19.03 1.54 0.75
C GLU A 55 20.20 1.33 -0.22
N GLU A 56 20.17 0.29 -1.05
CA GLU A 56 21.13 0.09 -2.15
C GLU A 56 21.10 1.27 -3.12
N ALA A 57 19.92 1.71 -3.56
CA ALA A 57 19.79 2.85 -4.45
C ALA A 57 20.33 4.14 -3.81
N LYS A 58 20.08 4.36 -2.51
CA LYS A 58 20.63 5.50 -1.75
C LYS A 58 22.14 5.43 -1.55
N SER A 59 22.73 4.24 -1.51
CA SER A 59 24.18 4.05 -1.35
C SER A 59 24.99 4.56 -2.55
N GLY A 60 24.32 4.92 -3.64
CA GLY A 60 24.92 5.56 -4.82
C GLY A 60 25.51 4.57 -5.83
N ASN A 61 25.35 3.26 -5.61
CA ASN A 61 25.75 2.22 -6.56
C ASN A 61 24.69 2.02 -7.65
N LEU A 62 24.40 3.08 -8.40
CA LEU A 62 23.39 3.08 -9.46
C LEU A 62 24.06 2.94 -10.83
N GLU A 63 23.46 2.15 -11.71
CA GLU A 63 23.82 2.12 -13.12
C GLU A 63 23.31 3.40 -13.81
N ARG A 64 24.19 4.05 -14.58
CA ARG A 64 23.80 5.19 -15.39
C ARG A 64 23.19 4.68 -16.70
N ILE A 65 21.97 5.10 -16.98
CA ILE A 65 21.30 4.82 -18.25
C ILE A 65 21.58 5.98 -19.21
N ASP A 66 22.37 5.72 -20.26
CA ASP A 66 22.68 6.73 -21.29
C ASP A 66 21.66 6.74 -22.44
N ASN A 67 21.04 5.60 -22.74
CA ASN A 67 19.94 5.48 -23.69
C ASN A 67 18.83 4.60 -23.08
N ILE A 68 17.62 5.13 -23.02
CA ILE A 68 16.48 4.46 -22.42
C ILE A 68 15.95 3.30 -23.27
N ASP A 69 16.01 3.41 -24.60
CA ASP A 69 15.49 2.39 -25.52
C ASP A 69 16.38 1.13 -25.45
N ASP A 70 17.70 1.31 -25.52
CA ASP A 70 18.68 0.21 -25.42
C ASP A 70 18.65 -0.48 -24.04
N TRP A 71 18.26 0.25 -22.99
CA TRP A 71 18.13 -0.30 -21.64
C TRP A 71 16.86 -1.13 -21.49
N LEU A 72 15.74 -0.65 -22.05
CA LEU A 72 14.46 -1.38 -22.04
C LEU A 72 14.52 -2.69 -22.84
N GLU A 73 15.32 -2.76 -23.91
CA GLU A 73 15.52 -4.01 -24.67
C GLU A 73 16.29 -5.09 -23.90
N LYS A 74 17.05 -4.72 -22.85
CA LYS A 74 17.85 -5.65 -22.02
C LYS A 74 17.11 -6.17 -20.80
N LEU A 75 15.96 -5.57 -20.48
CA LEU A 75 15.14 -5.87 -19.30
C LEU A 75 14.33 -7.17 -19.49
#